data_AF-A0A432NSK6-F1
#
_entry.id   AF-A0A432NSK6-F1
#
_cell.length_a   1.000
_cell.length_b   1.000
_cell.length_c   1.000
_cell.angle_alpha   90.00
_cell.angle_beta   90.00
_cell.angle_gamma   90.00
#
_symmetry.space_group_name_H-M   'P 1'
#
loop_
_entity.id
_entity.type
_entity.pdbx_description
1 polymer ?
#
loop_
_entity_poly.entity_id
_entity_poly.type
_entity_poly.pdbx_seq_one_letter_code
_entity_poly.pdbx_strand_id
1 'polypeptide(L)'
;MFSILDAVKMGAGIAAGLMLYHLYAVSIGYPSAVREARAGYVILAERTSADARAAEMERQRNAASLASEEHRKRLLAAEVAEQAARETLETEIQSNELQREKNRACAVTAADRQWLLRH
;
A
#
# COMPACT_ATOMS: atom_id res chain seq x y z
N MET A 1 -50.30 48.16 -49.75
CA MET A 1 -50.70 46.78 -50.10
C MET A 1 -49.43 45.97 -50.25
N PHE A 2 -49.29 44.89 -49.48
CA PHE A 2 -48.17 43.96 -49.66
C PHE A 2 -48.39 43.18 -50.97
N SER A 3 -47.41 43.22 -51.87
CA SER A 3 -47.45 42.44 -53.10
C SER A 3 -47.04 40.99 -52.82
N ILE A 4 -47.53 40.04 -53.61
CA ILE A 4 -47.11 38.63 -53.56
C ILE A 4 -45.59 38.52 -53.70
N LEU A 5 -44.98 39.41 -54.48
CA LEU A 5 -43.52 39.45 -54.67
C LEU A 5 -42.77 39.79 -53.37
N ASP A 6 -43.34 40.64 -52.50
CA ASP A 6 -42.73 41.00 -51.22
C ASP A 6 -42.78 39.84 -50.22
N ALA A 7 -43.89 39.09 -50.23
CA ALA A 7 -44.02 37.87 -49.43
C ALA A 7 -43.02 36.80 -49.87
N VAL A 8 -42.81 36.61 -51.17
CA VAL A 8 -41.82 35.66 -51.71
C VAL A 8 -40.39 36.06 -51.32
N LYS A 9 -40.04 37.35 -51.40
CA LYS A 9 -38.71 37.83 -50.98
C LYS A 9 -38.45 37.62 -49.50
N MET A 10 -39.43 37.91 -48.64
CA MET A 10 -39.30 37.65 -47.21
C MET A 10 -39.19 36.15 -46.91
N GLY A 11 -39.99 35.31 -47.57
CA GLY A 11 -39.91 33.86 -47.45
C GLY A 11 -38.54 33.31 -47.87
N ALA A 12 -38.00 33.80 -48.99
CA ALA A 12 -36.66 33.42 -49.45
C ALA A 12 -35.56 33.84 -48.47
N GLY A 13 -35.65 35.03 -47.87
CA GLY A 13 -34.71 35.49 -46.84
C GLY A 13 -34.74 34.61 -45.59
N ILE A 14 -35.95 34.25 -45.11
CA ILE A 14 -36.12 33.34 -43.96
C ILE A 14 -35.56 31.95 -44.28
N ALA A 15 -35.86 31.41 -45.46
CA ALA A 15 -35.37 30.10 -45.89
C ALA A 15 -33.83 30.07 -45.99
N ALA A 16 -33.22 31.12 -46.55
CA ALA A 16 -31.76 31.25 -46.62
C ALA A 16 -31.14 31.36 -45.22
N GLY A 17 -31.73 32.13 -44.31
CA GLY A 17 -31.28 32.25 -42.92
C GLY A 17 -31.31 30.91 -42.18
N LEU A 18 -32.42 30.17 -42.30
CA LEU A 18 -32.56 28.83 -41.71
C LEU A 18 -31.56 27.84 -42.32
N MET A 19 -31.35 27.90 -43.64
CA MET A 19 -30.37 27.06 -44.33
C MET A 19 -28.95 27.32 -43.81
N LEU A 20 -28.55 28.59 -43.67
CA LEU A 20 -27.23 28.95 -43.15
C LEU A 20 -27.05 28.54 -41.68
N TYR A 21 -28.09 28.72 -40.86
CA TYR A 21 -28.09 28.24 -39.48
C TYR A 21 -27.90 26.72 -39.39
N HIS A 22 -28.65 25.95 -40.19
CA HIS A 22 -28.51 24.50 -40.21
C HIS A 22 -27.16 24.06 -40.77
N LEU A 23 -26.63 24.75 -41.77
CA LEU A 23 -25.29 24.47 -42.29
C LEU A 23 -24.24 24.65 -41.18
N TYR A 24 -24.31 25.74 -40.42
CA TYR A 24 -23.44 25.96 -39.26
C TYR A 24 -23.61 24.90 -38.16
N ALA A 25 -24.86 24.58 -37.80
CA ALA A 25 -25.15 23.60 -36.76
C ALA A 25 -24.60 22.21 -37.12
N VAL A 26 -24.78 21.76 -38.36
CA VAL A 26 -24.32 20.44 -38.82
C VAL A 26 -22.81 20.39 -39.03
N SER A 27 -22.22 21.44 -39.59
CA SER A 27 -20.78 21.43 -39.91
C SER A 27 -19.89 21.69 -38.70
N ILE A 28 -20.34 22.51 -37.74
CA ILE A 28 -19.50 22.99 -36.64
C ILE A 28 -20.12 22.67 -35.28
N GLY A 29 -21.40 23.03 -35.07
CA GLY A 29 -22.05 22.97 -33.75
C GLY A 29 -22.18 21.55 -33.18
N TYR A 30 -22.80 20.63 -33.90
CA TYR A 30 -22.95 19.25 -33.43
C TYR A 30 -21.59 18.52 -33.31
N PRO A 31 -20.66 18.62 -34.28
CA PRO A 31 -19.34 18.01 -34.14
C PRO A 31 -18.54 18.53 -32.95
N SER A 32 -18.58 19.84 -32.65
CA SER A 32 -17.86 20.40 -31.50
C SER A 32 -18.43 19.90 -30.17
N ALA A 33 -19.75 19.88 -30.03
CA ALA A 33 -20.42 19.37 -28.83
C ALA A 33 -20.11 17.88 -28.59
N VAL A 34 -20.08 17.06 -29.65
CA VAL A 34 -19.71 15.64 -29.56
C VAL A 34 -18.26 15.48 -29.10
N ARG A 35 -17.33 16.30 -29.61
CA ARG A 35 -15.93 16.26 -29.19
C ARG A 35 -15.76 16.64 -27.73
N GLU A 36 -16.44 17.69 -27.28
CA GLU A 36 -16.40 18.13 -25.89
C GLU A 36 -16.99 17.09 -24.94
N ALA A 37 -18.12 16.48 -25.30
CA ALA A 37 -18.71 15.40 -24.53
C ALA A 37 -17.75 14.20 -24.39
N ARG A 38 -17.08 13.80 -25.48
CA ARG A 38 -16.06 12.74 -25.43
C ARG A 38 -14.88 13.10 -24.54
N ALA A 39 -14.39 14.35 -24.62
CA ALA A 39 -13.33 14.81 -23.72
C ALA A 39 -13.75 14.75 -22.25
N GLY A 40 -14.98 15.14 -21.94
CA GLY A 40 -15.55 15.01 -20.60
C GLY A 40 -15.60 13.56 -20.10
N TYR A 41 -15.99 12.61 -20.95
CA TYR A 41 -15.97 11.19 -20.60
C TYR A 41 -14.56 10.66 -20.35
N VAL A 42 -13.57 11.09 -21.14
CA VAL A 42 -12.17 10.72 -20.92
C VAL A 42 -11.69 11.22 -19.56
N ILE A 43 -11.96 12.49 -19.23
CA ILE A 43 -11.58 13.06 -17.93
C ILE A 43 -12.25 12.30 -16.77
N LEU A 44 -13.52 11.95 -16.91
CA LEU A 44 -14.22 11.16 -15.89
C LEU A 44 -13.62 9.75 -15.74
N ALA A 45 -13.28 9.11 -16.86
CA ALA A 45 -12.63 7.79 -16.85
C ALA A 45 -11.23 7.85 -16.20
N GLU A 46 -10.44 8.87 -16.52
CA GLU A 46 -9.13 9.09 -15.92
C GLU A 46 -9.26 9.32 -14.41
N ARG A 47 -10.18 10.19 -13.98
CA ARG A 47 -10.45 10.45 -12.56
C ARG A 47 -10.85 9.19 -11.82
N THR A 48 -11.83 8.44 -12.33
CA THR A 48 -12.29 7.20 -11.68
C THR A 48 -11.18 6.15 -11.61
N SER A 49 -10.33 6.07 -12.63
CA SER A 49 -9.16 5.18 -12.61
C SER A 49 -8.11 5.61 -11.57
N ALA A 50 -7.89 6.91 -11.40
CA ALA A 50 -6.99 7.46 -10.40
C ALA A 50 -7.51 7.21 -8.97
N ASP A 51 -8.80 7.46 -8.75
CA ASP A 51 -9.47 7.22 -7.46
C ASP A 51 -9.41 5.72 -7.09
N ALA A 52 -9.62 4.82 -8.06
CA ALA A 52 -9.51 3.38 -7.85
C ALA A 52 -8.07 2.95 -7.48
N ARG A 53 -7.05 3.52 -8.14
CA ARG A 53 -5.64 3.28 -7.80
C ARG A 53 -5.30 3.79 -6.40
N ALA A 54 -5.79 4.96 -6.03
CA ALA A 54 -5.58 5.51 -4.68
C ALA A 54 -6.20 4.60 -3.60
N ALA A 55 -7.42 4.12 -3.82
CA ALA A 55 -8.08 3.19 -2.91
C ALA A 55 -7.34 1.85 -2.79
N GLU A 56 -6.77 1.35 -3.89
CA GLU A 56 -5.97 0.12 -3.86
C GLU A 56 -4.64 0.31 -3.12
N MET A 57 -3.94 1.43 -3.34
CA MET A 57 -2.73 1.76 -2.60
C MET A 57 -3.00 1.88 -1.10
N GLU A 58 -4.13 2.44 -0.71
CA GLU A 58 -4.53 2.52 0.69
C GLU A 58 -4.78 1.13 1.30
N ARG A 59 -5.47 0.23 0.58
CA ARG A 59 -5.64 -1.17 1.02
C ARG A 59 -4.29 -1.86 1.22
N GLN A 60 -3.38 -1.73 0.27
CA GLN A 60 -2.05 -2.32 0.35
C GLN A 60 -1.23 -1.74 1.50
N ARG A 61 -1.28 -0.42 1.71
CA ARG A 61 -0.62 0.25 2.84
C ARG A 61 -1.15 -0.28 4.17
N ASN A 62 -2.46 -0.41 4.31
CA ASN A 62 -3.07 -0.90 5.54
C ASN A 62 -2.75 -2.38 5.80
N ALA A 63 -2.75 -3.22 4.75
CA ALA A 63 -2.32 -4.61 4.87
C ALA A 63 -0.83 -4.71 5.28
N ALA A 64 0.03 -3.88 4.68
CA ALA A 64 1.45 -3.81 5.03
C ALA A 64 1.68 -3.33 6.47
N SER A 65 0.92 -2.32 6.94
CA SER A 65 1.04 -1.84 8.32
C SER A 65 0.67 -2.93 9.32
N LEU A 66 -0.45 -3.62 9.11
CA LEU A 66 -0.89 -4.73 9.95
C LEU A 66 0.14 -5.87 10.00
N ALA A 67 0.66 -6.28 8.84
CA ALA A 67 1.69 -7.30 8.77
C ALA A 67 2.96 -6.87 9.51
N SER A 68 3.39 -5.61 9.33
CA SER A 68 4.58 -5.08 10.00
C SER A 68 4.43 -5.01 11.53
N GLU A 69 3.24 -4.64 12.02
CA GLU A 69 2.94 -4.63 13.44
C GLU A 69 2.91 -6.04 14.03
N GLU A 70 2.31 -7.00 13.33
CA GLU A 70 2.31 -8.40 13.77
C GLU A 70 3.73 -8.97 13.81
N HIS A 71 4.54 -8.72 12.77
CA HIS A 71 5.94 -9.11 12.76
C HIS A 71 6.73 -8.49 13.91
N ARG A 72 6.52 -7.19 14.19
CA ARG A 72 7.15 -6.52 15.33
C ARG A 72 6.76 -7.17 16.66
N LYS A 73 5.49 -7.51 16.86
CA LYS A 73 5.02 -8.22 18.07
C LYS A 73 5.67 -9.60 18.21
N ARG A 74 5.76 -10.35 17.11
CA ARG A 74 6.40 -11.67 17.10
C ARG A 74 7.90 -11.58 17.41
N LEU A 75 8.60 -10.57 16.87
CA LEU A 75 10.01 -10.33 17.18
C LEU A 75 10.21 -10.00 18.65
N LEU A 76 9.43 -9.08 19.21
CA LEU A 76 9.52 -8.74 20.64
C LEU A 76 9.22 -9.95 21.54
N ALA A 77 8.23 -10.77 21.19
CA ALA A 77 7.93 -11.99 21.93
C ALA A 77 9.08 -13.02 21.84
N ALA A 78 9.71 -13.16 20.67
CA ALA A 78 10.86 -14.02 20.48
C ALA A 78 12.09 -13.52 21.26
N GLU A 79 12.34 -12.21 21.25
CA GLU A 79 13.42 -11.58 22.04
C GLU A 79 13.22 -11.79 23.54
N VAL A 80 12.00 -11.59 24.05
CA VAL A 80 11.68 -11.86 25.47
C VAL A 80 11.83 -13.33 25.81
N ALA A 81 11.38 -14.24 24.94
CA ALA A 81 11.55 -15.68 25.14
C ALA A 81 13.03 -16.09 25.14
N GLU A 82 13.83 -15.50 24.24
CA GLU A 82 15.27 -15.74 24.19
C GLU A 82 15.97 -15.20 25.45
N GLN A 83 15.61 -14.00 25.90
CA GLN A 83 16.15 -13.43 27.14
C GLN A 83 15.80 -14.29 28.35
N ALA A 84 14.54 -14.73 28.48
CA ALA A 84 14.13 -15.63 29.55
C ALA A 84 14.90 -16.96 29.51
N ALA A 85 15.09 -17.55 28.31
CA ALA A 85 15.88 -18.77 28.15
C ALA A 85 17.36 -18.56 28.53
N ARG A 86 17.95 -17.41 28.19
CA ARG A 86 19.30 -17.05 28.60
C ARG A 86 19.40 -16.89 30.11
N GLU A 87 18.46 -16.20 30.75
CA GLU A 87 18.41 -16.05 32.22
C GLU A 87 18.27 -17.39 32.95
N THR A 88 17.45 -18.30 32.42
CA THR A 88 17.35 -19.66 32.97
C THR A 88 18.66 -20.42 32.83
N LEU A 89 19.32 -20.33 31.66
CA LEU A 89 20.62 -20.98 31.44
C LEU A 89 21.71 -20.42 32.36
N GLU A 90 21.78 -19.10 32.56
CA GLU A 90 22.72 -18.48 33.49
C GLU A 90 22.47 -18.93 34.93
N THR A 91 21.21 -19.04 35.34
CA THR A 91 20.84 -19.56 36.66
C THR A 91 21.26 -21.02 36.82
N GLU A 92 21.01 -21.85 35.80
CA GLU A 92 21.42 -23.25 35.79
C GLU A 92 22.94 -23.39 35.86
N ILE A 93 23.69 -22.61 35.09
CA ILE A 93 25.16 -22.57 35.10
C ILE A 93 25.66 -22.20 36.49
N GLN A 94 25.15 -21.13 37.09
CA GLN A 94 25.56 -20.71 38.44
C GLN A 94 25.25 -21.80 39.47
N SER A 95 24.08 -22.43 39.39
CA SER A 95 23.70 -23.52 40.31
C SER A 95 24.61 -24.74 40.13
N ASN A 96 24.98 -25.08 38.90
CA ASN A 96 25.86 -26.19 38.59
C ASN A 96 27.29 -25.91 39.08
N GLU A 97 27.82 -24.71 38.85
CA GLU A 97 29.13 -24.31 39.34
C GLU A 97 29.19 -24.35 40.88
N LEU A 98 28.15 -23.91 41.58
CA LEU A 98 28.07 -23.98 43.04
C LEU A 98 28.01 -25.43 43.55
N GLN A 99 27.32 -26.32 42.84
CA GLN A 99 27.33 -27.76 43.12
C GLN A 99 28.72 -28.37 42.84
N ARG A 100 29.39 -27.98 41.75
CA ARG A 100 30.75 -28.44 41.43
C ARG A 100 31.74 -28.00 42.49
N GLU A 101 31.68 -26.76 42.99
CA GLU A 101 32.50 -26.29 44.11
C GLU A 101 32.31 -27.11 45.37
N LYS A 102 31.06 -27.45 45.74
CA LYS A 102 30.79 -28.37 46.86
C LYS A 102 31.35 -29.77 46.63
N ASN A 103 31.30 -30.26 45.39
CA ASN A 103 31.83 -31.56 44.99
C ASN A 103 33.36 -31.55 44.74
N ARG A 104 34.04 -30.38 44.75
CA ARG A 104 35.51 -30.29 44.74
C ARG A 104 36.16 -30.81 46.03
N ALA A 105 35.38 -31.28 47.01
CA ALA A 105 35.90 -32.07 48.13
C ALA A 105 36.64 -33.35 47.70
N CYS A 106 36.45 -33.83 46.46
CA CYS A 106 37.25 -34.89 45.83
C CYS A 106 38.26 -34.35 44.79
N ALA A 107 38.75 -33.11 44.95
CA ALA A 107 39.84 -32.61 44.13
C ALA A 107 41.13 -33.38 44.48
N VAL A 108 41.78 -33.95 43.45
CA VAL A 108 43.10 -34.59 43.58
C VAL A 108 44.05 -33.60 44.24
N THR A 109 44.38 -33.84 45.50
CA THR A 109 45.25 -32.98 46.28
C THR A 109 46.70 -33.16 45.83
N ALA A 110 47.59 -32.25 46.24
CA ALA A 110 49.01 -32.42 45.99
C ALA A 110 49.55 -33.75 46.57
N ALA A 111 48.95 -34.25 47.66
CA ALA A 111 49.27 -35.55 48.25
C ALA A 111 48.82 -36.71 47.35
N ASP A 112 47.60 -36.67 46.82
CA ASP A 112 47.09 -37.70 45.89
C ASP A 112 47.91 -37.76 44.60
N ARG A 113 48.30 -36.59 44.08
CA ARG A 113 49.16 -36.47 42.89
C ARG A 113 50.54 -37.07 43.13
N GLN A 114 51.08 -36.92 44.32
CA GLN A 114 52.40 -37.44 44.68
C GLN A 114 52.37 -38.94 45.00
N TRP A 115 51.23 -39.47 45.46
CA TRP A 115 51.00 -40.92 45.57
C TRP A 115 50.96 -41.60 44.19
N LEU A 116 50.22 -41.03 43.24
CA LEU A 116 50.12 -41.50 41.85
C LEU A 116 51.45 -41.48 41.07
N LEU A 117 52.40 -40.63 41.46
CA LEU A 117 53.71 -40.54 40.79
C LEU A 117 54.76 -41.51 41.38
N ARG A 118 54.48 -42.13 42.53
CA ARG A 118 55.41 -43.04 43.22
C ARG A 118 54.98 -44.52 43.15
N HIS A 119 53.82 -44.82 42.59
CA HIS A 119 53.30 -46.15 42.31
C HIS A 119 52.93 -46.26 40.83
#